data_AF-A0A839LLW5-F1
#
_entry.id   AF-A0A839LLW5-F1
#
_cell.length_a   1.000
_cell.length_b   1.000
_cell.length_c   1.000
_cell.angle_alpha   90.00
_cell.angle_beta   90.00
_cell.angle_gamma   90.00
#
_symmetry.space_group_name_H-M   'P 1'
#
loop_
_entity.id
_entity.type
_entity.pdbx_description
1 polymer ?
#
loop_
_entity_poly.entity_id
_entity_poly.type
_entity_poly.pdbx_seq_one_letter_code
_entity_poly.pdbx_strand_id
1 'polypeptide(L)'
;MDIDPSVRALLLGIMRTFPDVGKRMKRCAREIGGVSFATTRMMNEFSSMTSEAIRERNEKVAREHLAYVSRLLAEADDKVHEYIAVYYMEDLVYDLDEKSKKWGWTIIPEDLRALYVAMWGQPRFL
;
A
#
# COMPACT_ATOMS: atom_id res chain seq x y z
N MET A 1 -21.94 -4.69 -6.47
CA MET A 1 -20.88 -3.93 -7.14
C MET A 1 -19.70 -4.87 -7.23
N ASP A 2 -19.34 -5.26 -8.44
CA ASP A 2 -18.20 -6.15 -8.67
C ASP A 2 -16.89 -5.36 -8.55
N ILE A 3 -15.83 -6.03 -8.10
CA ILE A 3 -14.49 -5.44 -8.03
C ILE A 3 -13.96 -5.33 -9.45
N ASP A 4 -13.31 -4.22 -9.75
CA ASP A 4 -12.54 -4.08 -10.98
C ASP A 4 -11.54 -5.26 -11.14
N PRO A 5 -11.48 -5.93 -12.32
CA PRO A 5 -10.60 -7.07 -12.52
C PRO A 5 -9.12 -6.79 -12.23
N SER A 6 -8.63 -5.59 -12.53
CA SER A 6 -7.24 -5.19 -12.31
C SER A 6 -6.95 -5.04 -10.82
N VAL A 7 -7.87 -4.43 -10.06
CA VAL A 7 -7.78 -4.35 -8.59
C VAL A 7 -7.83 -5.74 -7.96
N ARG A 8 -8.70 -6.63 -8.47
CA ARG A 8 -8.75 -8.02 -8.00
C ARG A 8 -7.42 -8.75 -8.26
N ALA A 9 -6.84 -8.60 -9.46
CA ALA A 9 -5.57 -9.21 -9.81
C ALA A 9 -4.42 -8.70 -8.92
N LEU A 10 -4.38 -7.40 -8.65
CA LEU A 10 -3.44 -6.76 -7.72
C LEU A 10 -3.48 -7.42 -6.34
N LEU A 11 -4.67 -7.48 -5.72
CA LEU A 11 -4.84 -8.03 -4.37
C LEU A 11 -4.44 -9.51 -4.30
N LEU A 12 -4.86 -10.32 -5.28
CA LEU A 12 -4.45 -11.72 -5.37
C LEU A 12 -2.93 -11.87 -5.54
N GLY A 13 -2.31 -10.97 -6.32
CA GLY A 13 -0.87 -10.89 -6.48
C GLY A 13 -0.16 -10.64 -5.16
N ILE A 14 -0.58 -9.63 -4.40
CA ILE A 14 -0.02 -9.31 -3.07
C ILE A 14 -0.09 -10.54 -2.15
N MET A 15 -1.28 -11.17 -2.06
CA MET A 15 -1.51 -12.33 -1.19
C MET A 15 -0.66 -13.54 -1.57
N ARG A 16 -0.33 -13.70 -2.85
CA ARG A 16 0.52 -14.79 -3.36
C ARG A 16 2.00 -14.50 -3.07
N THR A 17 2.44 -13.26 -3.25
CA THR A 17 3.82 -12.84 -3.04
C THR A 17 4.19 -12.81 -1.56
N PHE A 18 3.27 -12.36 -0.70
CA PHE A 18 3.48 -12.22 0.73
C PHE A 18 2.41 -13.02 1.51
N PRO A 19 2.66 -14.31 1.80
CA PRO A 19 1.67 -15.17 2.46
C PRO A 19 1.18 -14.64 3.81
N ASP A 20 2.03 -13.99 4.59
CA ASP A 20 1.65 -13.44 5.90
C ASP A 20 0.77 -12.20 5.77
N VAL A 21 1.04 -11.33 4.78
CA VAL A 21 0.11 -10.26 4.39
C VAL A 21 -1.22 -10.87 3.96
N GLY A 22 -1.17 -11.92 3.14
CA GLY A 22 -2.37 -12.61 2.67
C GLY A 22 -3.21 -13.22 3.80
N LYS A 23 -2.61 -13.67 4.90
CA LYS A 23 -3.34 -14.10 6.10
C LYS A 23 -4.07 -12.94 6.76
N ARG A 24 -3.42 -11.78 6.93
CA ARG A 24 -4.05 -10.59 7.52
C ARG A 24 -5.19 -10.05 6.64
N MET A 25 -4.95 -9.91 5.33
CA MET A 25 -5.96 -9.51 4.34
C MET A 25 -7.20 -10.42 4.37
N LYS A 26 -7.01 -11.75 4.40
CA LYS A 26 -8.15 -12.70 4.49
C LYS A 26 -8.92 -12.57 5.80
N ARG A 27 -8.23 -12.33 6.91
CA ARG A 27 -8.86 -12.15 8.22
C ARG A 27 -9.72 -10.89 8.20
N CYS A 28 -9.17 -9.74 7.79
CA CYS A 28 -9.92 -8.49 7.76
C CYS A 28 -11.10 -8.56 6.78
N ALA A 29 -10.94 -9.20 5.62
CA ALA A 29 -12.01 -9.35 4.64
C ALA A 29 -13.21 -10.17 5.15
N ARG A 30 -13.01 -11.11 6.08
CA ARG A 30 -14.10 -11.92 6.67
C ARG A 30 -14.93 -11.14 7.69
N GLU A 31 -14.34 -10.12 8.30
CA GLU A 31 -14.97 -9.31 9.34
C GLU A 31 -15.79 -8.16 8.74
N ILE A 32 -15.68 -7.92 7.43
CA ILE A 32 -16.26 -6.77 6.75
C ILE A 32 -17.38 -7.20 5.80
N GLY A 33 -18.53 -6.57 5.96
CA GLY A 33 -19.66 -6.74 5.03
C GLY A 33 -19.41 -6.00 3.72
N GLY A 34 -19.62 -6.70 2.60
CA GLY A 34 -19.58 -6.12 1.26
C GLY A 34 -18.20 -6.15 0.61
N VAL A 35 -18.19 -6.53 -0.66
CA VAL A 35 -16.97 -6.83 -1.42
C VAL A 35 -16.07 -5.59 -1.59
N SER A 36 -16.65 -4.43 -1.87
CA SER A 36 -15.89 -3.17 -2.06
C SER A 36 -15.13 -2.75 -0.79
N PHE A 37 -15.81 -2.74 0.36
CA PHE A 37 -15.17 -2.43 1.64
C PHE A 37 -14.10 -3.47 2.02
N ALA A 38 -14.35 -4.75 1.74
CA ALA A 38 -13.37 -5.79 1.96
C ALA A 38 -12.09 -5.54 1.15
N THR A 39 -12.20 -5.18 -0.14
CA THR A 39 -11.02 -4.91 -0.98
C THR A 39 -10.21 -3.72 -0.51
N THR A 40 -10.86 -2.59 -0.20
CA THR A 40 -10.20 -1.40 0.34
C THR A 40 -9.41 -1.76 1.60
N ARG A 41 -10.04 -2.51 2.50
CA ARG A 41 -9.45 -2.85 3.80
C ARG A 41 -8.33 -3.87 3.69
N MET A 42 -8.39 -4.77 2.70
CA MET A 42 -7.27 -5.62 2.35
C MET A 42 -6.05 -4.79 1.91
N MET A 43 -6.23 -3.74 1.10
CA MET A 43 -5.12 -2.88 0.69
C MET A 43 -4.58 -2.06 1.86
N ASN A 44 -5.45 -1.51 2.71
CA ASN A 44 -5.03 -0.81 3.92
C ASN A 44 -4.23 -1.74 4.84
N GLU A 45 -4.57 -3.03 4.93
CA GLU A 45 -3.75 -3.94 5.74
C GLU A 45 -2.36 -4.19 5.17
N PHE A 46 -2.22 -4.19 3.85
CA PHE A 46 -0.89 -4.26 3.25
C PHE A 46 -0.08 -2.98 3.48
N SER A 47 -0.74 -1.82 3.40
CA SER A 47 -0.18 -0.52 3.77
C SER A 47 0.25 -0.49 5.24
N SER A 48 -0.64 -0.83 6.16
CA SER A 48 -0.40 -0.94 7.60
C SER A 48 0.79 -1.84 7.92
N MET A 49 0.91 -3.01 7.29
CA MET A 49 2.08 -3.87 7.46
C MET A 49 3.38 -3.25 6.93
N THR A 50 3.30 -2.41 5.90
CA THR A 50 4.45 -1.62 5.43
C THR A 50 4.79 -0.52 6.45
N SER A 51 3.80 0.19 6.99
CA SER A 51 3.95 1.17 8.06
C SER A 51 4.57 0.56 9.33
N GLU A 52 4.11 -0.62 9.74
CA GLU A 52 4.68 -1.40 10.84
C GLU A 52 6.17 -1.66 10.63
N ALA A 53 6.55 -2.20 9.47
CA ALA A 53 7.95 -2.44 9.13
C ALA A 53 8.78 -1.14 9.16
N ILE A 54 8.19 -0.02 8.73
CA ILE A 54 8.86 1.28 8.75
C ILE A 54 9.07 1.80 10.18
N ARG A 55 8.04 1.72 11.02
CA ARG A 55 8.08 2.12 12.43
C ARG A 55 9.10 1.29 13.21
N GLU A 56 9.17 0.00 12.93
CA GLU A 56 10.12 -0.95 13.53
C GLU A 56 11.53 -0.87 12.95
N ARG A 57 11.78 -0.02 11.95
CA ARG A 57 13.06 0.06 11.20
C ARG A 57 13.48 -1.29 10.59
N ASN A 58 12.52 -2.15 10.28
CA ASN A 58 12.73 -3.36 9.51
C ASN A 58 12.84 -3.01 8.02
N GLU A 59 13.99 -2.43 7.66
CA GLU A 59 14.24 -1.92 6.31
C GLU A 59 14.07 -2.98 5.23
N LYS A 60 14.46 -4.23 5.52
CA LYS A 60 14.32 -5.34 4.59
C LYS A 60 12.86 -5.55 4.18
N VAL A 61 11.97 -5.72 5.16
CA VAL A 61 10.54 -5.96 4.89
C VAL A 61 9.90 -4.74 4.25
N ALA A 62 10.19 -3.54 4.76
CA ALA A 62 9.67 -2.30 4.19
C ALA A 62 10.05 -2.16 2.71
N ARG A 63 11.33 -2.38 2.36
CA ARG A 63 11.80 -2.31 0.97
C ARG A 63 11.21 -3.40 0.09
N GLU A 64 11.02 -4.62 0.60
CA GLU A 64 10.39 -5.70 -0.16
C GLU A 64 8.95 -5.35 -0.56
N HIS A 65 8.16 -4.80 0.37
CA HIS A 65 6.80 -4.34 0.08
C HIS A 65 6.80 -3.16 -0.91
N LEU A 66 7.60 -2.12 -0.63
CA LEU A 66 7.68 -0.92 -1.46
C LEU A 66 8.15 -1.24 -2.89
N ALA A 67 9.17 -2.08 -3.05
CA ALA A 67 9.67 -2.50 -4.36
C ALA A 67 8.65 -3.39 -5.10
N TYR A 68 7.79 -4.10 -4.39
CA TYR A 68 6.69 -4.83 -5.02
C TYR A 68 5.62 -3.87 -5.56
N VAL A 69 5.21 -2.87 -4.78
CA VAL A 69 4.22 -1.87 -5.23
C VAL A 69 4.77 -1.00 -6.36
N SER A 70 6.02 -0.58 -6.30
CA SER A 70 6.69 0.16 -7.40
C SER A 70 6.67 -0.64 -8.71
N ARG A 71 7.00 -1.94 -8.68
CA ARG A 71 6.89 -2.80 -9.87
C ARG A 71 5.46 -2.90 -10.41
N LEU A 72 4.48 -3.02 -9.52
CA LEU A 72 3.07 -3.07 -9.93
C LEU A 72 2.62 -1.74 -10.55
N LEU A 73 3.09 -0.62 -10.02
CA LEU A 73 2.77 0.71 -10.54
C LEU A 73 3.31 0.91 -11.96
N ALA A 74 4.48 0.36 -12.28
CA ALA A 74 5.07 0.49 -13.62
C ALA A 74 4.23 -0.16 -14.74
N GLU A 75 3.40 -1.15 -14.40
CA GLU A 75 2.54 -1.91 -15.34
C GLU A 75 1.04 -1.61 -15.12
N ALA A 76 0.71 -0.69 -14.22
CA ALA A 76 -0.65 -0.44 -13.78
C ALA A 76 -1.47 0.32 -14.83
N ASP A 77 -2.76 -0.01 -14.91
CA ASP A 77 -3.75 0.86 -15.55
C ASP A 77 -4.15 2.02 -14.61
N ASP A 78 -4.91 2.98 -15.14
CA ASP A 78 -5.35 4.17 -14.38
C ASP A 78 -6.10 3.79 -13.09
N LYS A 79 -6.84 2.66 -13.10
CA LYS A 79 -7.59 2.19 -11.94
C LYS A 79 -6.68 1.66 -10.85
N VAL A 80 -5.68 0.87 -11.20
CA VAL A 80 -4.67 0.39 -10.25
C VAL A 80 -3.81 1.55 -9.75
N HIS A 81 -3.47 2.52 -10.60
CA HIS A 81 -2.78 3.76 -10.20
C HIS A 81 -3.53 4.51 -9.10
N GLU A 82 -4.80 4.85 -9.35
CA GLU A 82 -5.66 5.53 -8.38
C GLU A 82 -5.80 4.72 -7.09
N TYR A 83 -5.99 3.40 -7.22
CA TYR A 83 -6.15 2.49 -6.10
C TYR A 83 -4.91 2.40 -5.21
N ILE A 84 -3.71 2.32 -5.80
CA ILE A 84 -2.43 2.33 -5.07
C ILE A 84 -2.22 3.68 -4.41
N ALA A 85 -2.50 4.78 -5.11
CA ALA A 85 -2.36 6.11 -4.53
C ALA A 85 -3.21 6.21 -3.25
N VAL A 86 -4.52 6.00 -3.36
CA VAL A 86 -5.46 6.29 -2.28
C VAL A 86 -5.37 5.26 -1.16
N TYR A 87 -5.36 3.95 -1.46
CA TYR A 87 -5.49 2.93 -0.42
C TYR A 87 -4.16 2.37 0.09
N TYR A 88 -3.05 2.73 -0.55
CA TYR A 88 -1.72 2.34 -0.09
C TYR A 88 -0.86 3.54 0.26
N MET A 89 -0.63 4.47 -0.66
CA MET A 89 0.31 5.59 -0.41
C MET A 89 -0.23 6.60 0.61
N GLU A 90 -1.49 7.01 0.49
CA GLU A 90 -2.10 7.93 1.46
C GLU A 90 -2.10 7.32 2.86
N ASP A 91 -2.56 6.08 2.98
CA ASP A 91 -2.67 5.34 4.24
C ASP A 91 -1.29 5.12 4.88
N LEU A 92 -0.29 4.70 4.08
CA LEU A 92 1.09 4.51 4.53
C LEU A 92 1.66 5.79 5.12
N VAL A 93 1.50 6.92 4.42
CA VAL A 93 2.01 8.19 4.91
C VAL A 93 1.20 8.66 6.10
N TYR A 94 -0.12 8.53 6.10
CA TYR A 94 -0.97 8.99 7.20
C TYR A 94 -0.60 8.30 8.54
N ASP A 95 -0.38 7.00 8.49
CA ASP A 95 -0.19 6.11 9.66
C ASP A 95 1.22 6.18 10.31
N LEU A 96 2.14 6.95 9.73
CA LEU A 96 3.48 7.15 10.27
C LEU A 96 3.59 8.41 11.14
N ASP A 97 4.32 8.32 12.26
CA ASP A 97 4.75 9.49 13.01
C ASP A 97 5.82 10.30 12.24
N GLU A 98 6.11 11.53 12.66
CA GLU A 98 7.01 12.43 11.91
C GLU A 98 8.43 11.84 11.72
N LYS A 99 8.98 11.17 12.75
CA LYS A 99 10.31 10.55 12.69
C LYS A 99 10.32 9.37 11.71
N SER A 100 9.24 8.62 11.66
CA SER A 100 9.07 7.47 10.78
C SER A 100 8.76 7.91 9.36
N LYS A 101 8.03 9.01 9.17
CA LYS A 101 7.82 9.68 7.88
C LYS A 101 9.14 10.10 7.25
N LYS A 102 9.99 10.82 7.99
CA LYS A 102 11.28 11.31 7.46
C LYS A 102 12.17 10.17 6.94
N TRP A 103 12.34 9.10 7.72
CA TRP A 103 13.13 7.95 7.30
C TRP A 103 12.40 7.10 6.25
N GLY A 104 11.10 6.85 6.41
CA GLY A 104 10.30 6.10 5.45
C GLY A 104 10.39 6.74 4.07
N TRP A 105 10.29 8.07 4.00
CA TRP A 105 10.42 8.83 2.76
C TRP A 105 11.76 8.63 2.04
N THR A 106 12.86 8.38 2.74
CA THR A 106 14.15 8.11 2.08
C THR A 106 14.22 6.73 1.42
N ILE A 107 13.42 5.78 1.89
CA ILE A 107 13.40 4.41 1.37
C ILE A 107 12.24 4.12 0.41
N ILE A 108 11.20 4.96 0.40
CA ILE A 108 10.11 4.91 -0.59
C ILE A 108 10.70 5.17 -1.99
N PRO A 109 10.46 4.27 -2.96
CA PRO A 109 10.82 4.45 -4.37
C PRO A 109 10.36 5.78 -4.98
N GLU A 110 11.12 6.29 -5.94
CA GLU A 110 10.89 7.61 -6.54
C GLU A 110 9.54 7.72 -7.23
N ASP A 111 9.12 6.68 -7.95
CA ASP A 111 7.82 6.58 -8.61
C ASP A 111 6.65 6.64 -7.61
N LEU A 112 6.77 5.96 -6.46
CA LEU A 112 5.77 6.01 -5.39
C LEU A 112 5.72 7.39 -4.73
N ARG A 113 6.88 8.04 -4.51
CA ARG A 113 6.93 9.43 -4.03
C ARG A 113 6.28 10.38 -5.04
N ALA A 114 6.58 10.21 -6.33
CA ALA A 114 6.00 11.01 -7.39
C ALA A 114 4.48 10.83 -7.47
N LEU A 115 3.99 9.59 -7.32
CA LEU A 115 2.56 9.29 -7.25
C LEU A 115 1.89 10.03 -6.08
N TYR A 116 2.50 9.99 -4.89
CA TYR A 116 2.00 10.73 -3.73
C TYR A 116 1.97 12.25 -4.00
N VAL A 117 3.07 12.81 -4.49
CA VAL A 117 3.18 14.25 -4.75
C VAL A 117 2.20 14.71 -5.83
N ALA A 118 1.97 13.91 -6.86
CA ALA A 118 1.00 14.23 -7.91
C ALA A 118 -0.43 14.34 -7.37
N MET A 119 -0.78 13.58 -6.33
CA MET A 119 -2.14 13.52 -5.80
C MET A 119 -2.38 14.43 -4.59
N TRP A 120 -1.42 14.55 -3.66
CA TRP A 120 -1.54 15.34 -2.43
C TRP A 120 -0.57 16.53 -2.32
N GLY A 121 0.36 16.68 -3.26
CA GLY A 121 1.42 17.68 -3.20
C GLY A 121 2.60 17.28 -2.31
N GLN A 122 3.48 18.25 -2.05
CA GLN A 122 4.68 18.01 -1.24
C GLN A 122 4.30 17.72 0.23
N PRO A 123 4.84 16.64 0.83
CA PRO A 123 4.56 16.36 2.23
C PRO A 123 5.17 17.42 3.16
N ARG A 124 4.41 17.82 4.18
CA ARG A 124 4.80 18.89 5.13
C ARG A 124 5.88 18.49 6.13
N PHE A 125 6.31 17.23 6.13
CA PHE A 125 7.30 16.68 7.06
C PHE A 125 8.71 16.62 6.46
N LEU A 126 8.87 17.08 5.23
CA LEU A 126 10.16 17.25 4.56
C LEU A 126 10.87 18.53 5.03
#